data_AF-A0A246AFF6-F1
#
_entry.id   AF-A0A246AFF6-F1
#
_cell.length_a   1.000
_cell.length_b   1.000
_cell.length_c   1.000
_cell.angle_alpha   90.00
_cell.angle_beta   90.00
_cell.angle_gamma   90.00
#
_symmetry.space_group_name_H-M   'P 1'
#
loop_
_entity.id
_entity.type
_entity.pdbx_description
1 polymer ?
#
loop_
_entity_poly.entity_id
_entity_poly.type
_entity_poly.pdbx_seq_one_letter_code
_entity_poly.pdbx_strand_id
1 'polypeptide(L)'
;MNTLQKFELMEKIVRELEDLQNSQTALIQKIGKIEVDNIELGDGRLEKDLPDIHQNLADNLDTISGILDYFAGKTQNFGDKNNVDALKEQEAINNVTG
;
A
#
# COMPACT_ATOMS: atom_id res chain seq x y z
N MET A 1 7.32 -12.89 19.66
CA MET A 1 6.08 -12.23 19.22
C MET A 1 4.99 -13.28 19.26
N ASN A 2 3.92 -13.05 20.04
CA ASN A 2 2.79 -13.98 20.09
C ASN A 2 1.95 -13.89 18.80
N THR A 3 0.96 -14.77 18.65
CA THR A 3 0.11 -14.84 17.46
C THR A 3 -0.61 -13.53 17.16
N LEU A 4 -1.11 -12.85 18.21
CA LEU A 4 -1.83 -11.59 18.06
C LEU A 4 -0.90 -10.46 17.61
N GLN A 5 0.23 -10.27 18.30
CA GLN A 5 1.25 -9.29 17.92
C GLN A 5 1.76 -9.52 16.49
N LYS A 6 1.84 -10.79 16.06
CA LYS A 6 2.20 -11.12 14.67
C LYS A 6 1.13 -10.69 13.69
N PHE A 7 -0.14 -10.96 13.97
CA PHE A 7 -1.24 -10.52 13.12
C PHE A 7 -1.32 -9.00 13.05
N GLU A 8 -1.21 -8.29 14.17
CA GLU A 8 -1.22 -6.82 14.21
C GLU A 8 -0.09 -6.20 13.37
N LEU A 9 1.11 -6.79 13.43
CA LEU A 9 2.21 -6.37 12.57
C LEU A 9 1.91 -6.62 11.08
N MET A 10 1.26 -7.74 10.76
CA MET A 10 0.83 -8.02 9.38
C MET A 10 -0.23 -7.01 8.91
N GLU A 11 -1.26 -6.73 9.71
CA GLU A 11 -2.28 -5.72 9.41
C GLU A 11 -1.64 -4.32 9.25
N LYS A 12 -0.64 -3.99 10.06
CA LYS A 12 0.11 -2.74 9.92
C LYS A 12 0.81 -2.64 8.57
N ILE A 13 1.50 -3.70 8.14
CA ILE A 13 2.18 -3.73 6.85
C ILE A 13 1.18 -3.60 5.69
N VAL A 14 0.00 -4.22 5.77
CA VAL A 14 -1.07 -4.04 4.77
C VAL A 14 -1.46 -2.57 4.65
N ARG A 15 -1.71 -1.88 5.78
CA ARG A 15 -2.02 -0.44 5.78
C ARG A 15 -0.91 0.43 5.21
N GLU A 16 0.36 0.10 5.50
CA GLU A 16 1.50 0.81 4.92
C GLU A 16 1.61 0.60 3.40
N LEU A 17 1.25 -0.58 2.89
CA LEU A 17 1.20 -0.86 1.45
C LEU A 17 0.03 -0.12 0.76
N GLU A 18 -1.13 -0.02 1.41
CA GLU A 18 -2.27 0.79 0.92
C GLU A 18 -1.89 2.29 0.85
N ASP A 19 -1.23 2.81 1.88
CA ASP A 19 -0.74 4.20 1.88
C ASP A 19 0.31 4.45 0.79
N LEU A 20 1.20 3.48 0.58
CA LEU A 20 2.18 3.53 -0.50
C LEU A 20 1.51 3.54 -1.89
N GLN A 21 0.48 2.71 -2.11
CA GLN A 21 -0.31 2.68 -3.34
C GLN A 21 -1.00 4.03 -3.61
N ASN A 22 -1.60 4.62 -2.57
CA ASN A 22 -2.25 5.93 -2.66
C ASN A 22 -1.24 7.03 -2.99
N SER A 23 -0.08 7.02 -2.34
CA SER A 23 1.01 7.94 -2.61
C SER A 23 1.52 7.83 -4.05
N GLN A 24 1.67 6.60 -4.55
CA GLN A 24 2.10 6.34 -5.92
C GLN A 24 1.07 6.85 -6.95
N THR A 25 -0.23 6.65 -6.69
CA THR A 25 -1.31 7.19 -7.52
C THR A 25 -1.27 8.73 -7.58
N ALA A 26 -0.98 9.39 -6.46
CA ALA A 26 -0.83 10.84 -6.42
C ALA A 26 0.38 11.34 -7.23
N LEU A 27 1.49 10.59 -7.25
CA LEU A 27 2.66 10.90 -8.08
C LEU A 27 2.34 10.80 -9.57
N ILE A 28 1.61 9.75 -9.99
CA ILE A 28 1.15 9.58 -11.38
C ILE A 28 0.25 10.76 -11.81
N GLN A 29 -0.67 11.20 -10.95
CA GLN A 29 -1.50 12.37 -11.26
C GLN A 29 -0.68 13.65 -11.38
N LYS A 30 0.38 13.81 -10.57
CA LYS A 30 1.27 14.97 -10.63
C LYS A 30 2.11 14.99 -11.89
N ILE A 31 2.70 13.86 -12.29
CA ILE A 31 3.51 13.79 -13.52
C ILE A 31 2.64 14.07 -14.75
N GLY A 32 1.42 13.52 -14.81
CA GLY A 32 0.49 13.81 -15.90
C GLY A 32 0.11 15.29 -16.03
N LYS A 33 -0.02 16.00 -14.90
CA LYS A 33 -0.23 17.47 -14.93
C LYS A 33 0.98 18.20 -15.49
N ILE A 34 2.19 17.82 -15.08
CA ILE A 34 3.43 18.44 -15.58
C ILE A 34 3.61 18.17 -17.08
N GLU A 35 3.25 16.97 -17.56
CA GLU A 35 3.24 16.64 -18.98
C GLU A 35 2.29 17.56 -19.76
N VAL A 36 1.07 17.78 -19.25
CA VAL A 36 0.10 18.70 -19.85
C VAL A 36 0.61 20.13 -19.86
N ASP A 37 1.17 20.61 -18.74
CA ASP A 37 1.76 21.95 -18.67
C ASP A 37 2.93 22.09 -19.66
N ASN A 38 3.70 21.01 -19.89
CA ASN A 38 4.80 21.02 -20.84
C ASN A 38 4.34 21.08 -22.31
N ILE A 39 3.11 20.69 -22.63
CA ILE A 39 2.55 20.87 -23.99
C ILE A 39 2.48 22.36 -24.33
N GLU A 40 2.14 23.20 -23.36
CA GLU A 40 2.08 24.66 -23.53
C GLU A 40 3.49 25.28 -23.51
N LEU A 41 4.39 24.76 -22.66
CA LEU A 41 5.75 25.28 -22.51
C LEU A 41 6.68 24.91 -23.68
N GLY A 42 6.57 23.68 -24.19
CA GLY A 42 7.41 23.14 -25.27
C GLY A 42 8.87 22.87 -24.86
N ASP A 43 9.14 22.52 -23.61
CA ASP A 43 10.50 22.14 -23.20
C ASP A 43 10.85 20.72 -23.67
N GLY A 44 11.88 20.62 -24.52
CA GLY A 44 12.26 19.37 -25.16
C GLY A 44 12.90 18.34 -24.22
N ARG A 45 13.41 18.75 -23.05
CA ARG A 45 13.91 17.79 -22.05
C ARG A 45 12.73 17.18 -21.30
N LEU A 46 11.77 18.00 -20.90
CA LEU A 46 10.54 17.51 -20.27
C LEU A 46 9.75 16.60 -21.21
N GLU A 47 9.64 16.95 -22.50
CA GLU A 47 8.95 16.13 -23.51
C GLU A 47 9.58 14.75 -23.68
N LYS A 48 10.91 14.66 -23.50
CA LYS A 48 11.66 13.41 -23.57
C LYS A 48 11.60 12.60 -22.28
N ASP A 49 11.82 13.24 -21.12
CA ASP A 49 12.10 12.55 -19.87
C ASP A 49 10.82 12.25 -19.06
N LEU A 50 9.77 13.07 -19.15
CA LEU A 50 8.54 12.88 -18.36
C LEU A 50 7.77 11.59 -18.70
N PRO A 51 7.63 11.17 -19.98
CA PRO A 51 6.93 9.92 -20.30
C PRO A 51 7.59 8.69 -19.68
N ASP A 52 8.93 8.65 -19.65
CA ASP A 52 9.67 7.55 -19.00
C ASP A 52 9.43 7.56 -17.48
N ILE A 53 9.40 8.74 -16.86
CA ILE A 53 9.06 8.85 -15.42
C ILE A 53 7.63 8.38 -15.18
N HIS A 54 6.67 8.79 -16.01
CA HIS A 54 5.28 8.38 -15.89
C HIS A 54 5.15 6.86 -15.97
N GLN A 55 5.74 6.23 -17.00
CA GLN A 55 5.70 4.79 -17.16
C GLN A 55 6.31 4.06 -15.96
N ASN A 56 7.48 4.51 -15.47
CA ASN A 56 8.10 3.92 -14.28
C ASN A 56 7.22 4.05 -13.03
N LEU A 57 6.50 5.17 -12.88
CA LEU A 57 5.58 5.34 -11.77
C LEU A 57 4.36 4.41 -11.89
N ALA A 58 3.85 4.18 -13.10
CA ALA A 58 2.76 3.24 -13.36
C ALA A 58 3.19 1.78 -13.10
N ASP A 59 4.36 1.37 -13.59
CA ASP A 59 4.90 0.02 -13.36
C ASP A 59 5.12 -0.26 -11.86
N ASN A 60 5.57 0.76 -11.12
CA ASN A 60 5.71 0.67 -9.66
C ASN A 60 4.35 0.57 -8.97
N LEU A 61 3.31 1.27 -9.45
CA LEU A 61 1.95 1.14 -8.90
C LEU A 61 1.42 -0.28 -9.06
N ASP A 62 1.60 -0.88 -10.23
CA ASP A 62 1.19 -2.27 -10.49
C ASP A 62 1.94 -3.24 -9.56
N THR A 63 3.24 -3.03 -9.38
CA THR A 63 4.06 -3.83 -8.47
C THR A 63 3.58 -3.72 -7.01
N ILE A 64 3.32 -2.49 -6.53
CA ILE A 64 2.81 -2.24 -5.18
C ILE A 64 1.45 -2.91 -4.99
N SER A 65 0.56 -2.79 -5.98
CA SER A 65 -0.78 -3.39 -5.96
C SER A 65 -0.71 -4.91 -5.86
N GLY A 66 0.17 -5.55 -6.64
CA GLY A 66 0.37 -7.00 -6.58
C GLY A 66 0.94 -7.47 -5.22
N ILE A 67 1.85 -6.71 -4.62
CA ILE A 67 2.39 -7.02 -3.28
C ILE A 67 1.30 -6.84 -2.21
N LEU A 68 0.51 -5.78 -2.30
CA LEU A 68 -0.62 -5.50 -1.40
C LEU A 68 -1.63 -6.66 -1.44
N ASP A 69 -2.11 -7.04 -2.63
CA ASP A 69 -3.08 -8.12 -2.79
C ASP A 69 -2.58 -9.44 -2.19
N TYR A 70 -1.34 -9.80 -2.51
CA TYR A 70 -0.70 -11.00 -1.97
C TYR A 70 -0.62 -10.96 -0.43
N PHE A 71 -0.16 -9.85 0.13
CA PHE A 71 0.11 -9.77 1.56
C PHE A 71 -1.16 -9.59 2.38
N ALA A 72 -2.16 -8.87 1.86
CA ALA A 72 -3.50 -8.78 2.44
C ALA A 72 -4.14 -10.18 2.50
N GLY A 73 -4.12 -10.93 1.40
CA GLY A 73 -4.62 -12.31 1.37
C GLY A 73 -3.88 -13.22 2.34
N LYS A 74 -2.55 -13.10 2.45
CA LYS A 74 -1.75 -13.85 3.44
C LYS A 74 -2.11 -13.48 4.88
N THR A 75 -2.39 -12.20 5.14
CA THR A 75 -2.77 -11.68 6.46
C THR A 75 -4.14 -12.20 6.87
N GLN A 76 -5.14 -12.11 5.99
CA GLN A 76 -6.47 -12.67 6.24
C GLN A 76 -6.39 -14.18 6.54
N ASN A 77 -5.70 -14.94 5.68
CA ASN A 77 -5.50 -16.38 5.90
C ASN A 77 -4.80 -16.69 7.24
N PHE A 78 -3.90 -15.82 7.70
CA PHE A 78 -3.27 -15.96 9.00
C PHE A 78 -4.26 -15.72 10.14
N GLY A 79 -5.10 -14.68 10.04
CA GLY A 79 -6.18 -14.38 10.98
C GLY A 79 -7.13 -15.57 11.15
N ASP A 80 -7.66 -16.08 10.04
CA ASP A 80 -8.62 -17.19 10.02
C ASP A 80 -8.03 -18.47 10.62
N LYS A 81 -6.82 -18.85 10.21
CA LYS A 81 -6.16 -20.09 10.67
C LYS A 81 -5.83 -20.08 12.16
N ASN A 82 -5.63 -18.91 12.74
CA ASN A 82 -5.23 -18.77 14.14
C ASN A 82 -6.36 -18.33 15.06
N ASN A 83 -7.59 -18.19 14.51
CA ASN A 83 -8.77 -17.72 15.24
C ASN A 83 -8.48 -16.41 16.00
N VAL A 84 -7.84 -15.45 15.31
CA VAL A 84 -7.32 -14.22 15.94
C VAL A 84 -8.43 -13.39 16.59
N ASP A 85 -9.65 -13.43 16.07
CA ASP A 85 -10.78 -12.71 16.66
C ASP A 85 -11.10 -13.23 18.07
N ALA A 86 -11.10 -14.55 18.28
CA ALA A 86 -11.27 -15.14 19.60
C ALA A 86 -10.12 -14.78 20.55
N LEU A 87 -8.89 -14.68 20.02
CA LEU A 87 -7.74 -14.25 20.81
C LEU A 87 -7.85 -12.78 21.24
N LYS A 88 -8.29 -11.90 20.34
CA LYS A 88 -8.55 -10.47 20.62
C LYS A 88 -9.64 -10.31 21.67
N GLU A 89 -10.75 -11.06 21.54
CA GLU A 89 -11.85 -11.04 22.50
C GLU A 89 -11.40 -11.49 23.89
N GLN A 90 -10.64 -12.60 23.97
CA GLN A 90 -10.13 -13.09 25.24
C GLN A 90 -9.17 -12.10 25.92
N GLU A 91 -8.28 -11.45 25.17
CA GLU A 91 -7.42 -10.40 25.74
C GLU A 91 -8.21 -9.18 26.23
N ALA A 92 -9.24 -8.76 25.50
CA ALA A 92 -10.10 -7.65 25.93
C ALA A 92 -10.81 -7.99 27.25
N ILE A 93 -11.34 -9.21 27.40
CA ILE A 93 -11.96 -9.67 28.65
C ILE A 93 -10.94 -9.67 29.79
N ASN A 94 -9.75 -10.23 29.57
CA ASN A 94 -8.68 -10.29 30.57
C ASN A 94 -8.27 -8.88 31.05
N ASN A 95 -8.17 -7.91 30.14
CA ASN A 95 -7.78 -6.54 30.46
C ASN A 95 -8.86 -5.75 31.24
N VAL A 96 -10.13 -6.14 31.13
CA VAL A 96 -11.24 -5.50 31.85
C VAL A 96 -11.51 -6.16 33.21
N THR A 97 -11.08 -7.43 33.38
CA THR A 97 -11.36 -8.23 34.58
C THR A 97 -10.15 -8.41 35.52
N GLY A 98 -8.96 -8.02 35.08
CA GLY A 98 -7.71 -8.00 35.87
C GLY A 98 -7.40 -6.63 36.45
#